data_AF-A0A345H3X5-F1
#
_entry.id   AF-A0A345H3X5-F1
#
_cell.length_a   1.000
_cell.length_b   1.000
_cell.length_c   1.000
_cell.angle_alpha   90.00
_cell.angle_beta   90.00
_cell.angle_gamma   90.00
#
_symmetry.space_group_name_H-M   'P 1'
#
loop_
_entity.id
_entity.type
_entity.pdbx_description
1 polymer ?
#
loop_
_entity_poly.entity_id
_entity_poly.type
_entity_poly.pdbx_seq_one_letter_code
_entity_poly.pdbx_strand_id
1 'polypeptide(L)'
;MSKDFIPFKSIGLCFSGGGYRATFFSLGVVSYLHKIQYQGSALINNVEAVSTVSGGTLFGVAYSKAVQDPNFDFETFFQKFYANFDPEKDKLLQTAIAKLSNDQVWKDHPHKKRSLINAFALTYADMDIYQGDFGLFAKPTAPNLKYVCFNATDFSFGLVFRFQNTGRFGNNPLGKSQVTKIKNDIQLADIVASSSCFPLGFEPLVFPDDYISDQETSQYKAVKNLELFADGVGIMDGGIADNQGIGSMMRISERRKNENDPTKKRELDLIIVSDVASYKMIPWKPEPKTIYEGDDIKTKTSKILSYFGVKPLYWILLLIGILMMVFNSFEIIKGQAWPALYIIGGIITGVGILLMLFGIVAGIIKGIAVNWVSSMFRKNVPKPLVDDVLTFRKLRLDLVQRMLTERISTTVVMVNDIFLKQIRRLNYKFLYFKKGREFKSVTSTVYQLNGAKTVYGRAAFNNDITTKPSTLLENVALTASETPTTLWWDKTDIAKGRMDTLIACGQFTTCYTLMDYIIKLTKNSKLENSKIELSEAALKDIDALYKALEADWKQFNKDPMFHVEALKK
;
A
#
# COMPACT_ATOMS: atom_id res chain seq x y z
N MET A 1 -21.21 -29.68 3.77
CA MET A 1 -21.64 -28.31 3.41
C MET A 1 -21.30 -27.36 4.55
N SER A 2 -21.27 -26.05 4.31
CA SER A 2 -21.15 -25.04 5.38
C SER A 2 -22.56 -24.68 5.90
N LYS A 3 -23.03 -25.33 6.96
CA LYS A 3 -24.39 -25.14 7.51
C LYS A 3 -24.66 -23.74 8.07
N ASP A 4 -23.61 -22.98 8.40
CA ASP A 4 -23.71 -21.66 9.03
C ASP A 4 -23.59 -20.47 8.05
N PHE A 5 -23.53 -20.73 6.74
CA PHE A 5 -23.35 -19.69 5.72
C PHE A 5 -24.68 -19.06 5.31
N ILE A 6 -24.79 -17.75 5.44
CA ILE A 6 -25.94 -16.97 4.97
C ILE A 6 -25.41 -15.86 4.05
N PRO A 7 -25.59 -15.95 2.71
CA PRO A 7 -25.07 -14.96 1.77
C PRO A 7 -25.45 -13.54 2.17
N PHE A 8 -24.50 -12.61 1.99
CA PHE A 8 -24.65 -11.19 2.29
C PHE A 8 -25.01 -10.82 3.75
N LYS A 9 -25.18 -11.78 4.69
CA LYS A 9 -25.69 -11.46 6.03
C LYS A 9 -24.70 -10.75 6.94
N SER A 10 -23.41 -11.07 6.82
CA SER A 10 -22.33 -10.37 7.52
C SER A 10 -21.15 -10.13 6.59
N ILE A 11 -20.86 -8.86 6.30
CA ILE A 11 -19.92 -8.43 5.26
C ILE A 11 -18.70 -7.75 5.89
N GLY A 12 -17.50 -8.10 5.42
CA GLY A 12 -16.27 -7.37 5.70
C GLY A 12 -15.71 -6.72 4.43
N LEU A 13 -15.34 -5.44 4.51
CA LEU A 13 -14.70 -4.72 3.42
C LEU A 13 -13.19 -4.58 3.65
N CYS A 14 -12.40 -4.95 2.65
CA CYS A 14 -10.96 -4.70 2.63
C CYS A 14 -10.67 -3.55 1.66
N PHE A 15 -9.99 -2.50 2.10
CA PHE A 15 -9.58 -1.37 1.25
C PHE A 15 -8.06 -1.34 1.09
N SER A 16 -7.58 -1.59 -0.14
CA SER A 16 -6.15 -1.72 -0.43
C SER A 16 -5.34 -0.42 -0.31
N GLY A 17 -4.02 -0.54 -0.24
CA GLY A 17 -3.11 0.58 -0.44
C GLY A 17 -3.02 1.02 -1.91
N GLY A 18 -2.77 2.32 -2.12
CA GLY A 18 -2.73 2.92 -3.46
C GLY A 18 -2.98 4.42 -3.55
N GLY A 19 -2.77 5.20 -2.48
CA GLY A 19 -3.01 6.65 -2.48
C GLY A 19 -4.45 7.04 -2.85
N TYR A 20 -4.64 8.22 -3.45
CA TYR A 20 -5.96 8.70 -3.90
C TYR A 20 -6.69 7.70 -4.81
N ARG A 21 -5.98 6.92 -5.64
CA ARG A 21 -6.60 5.83 -6.44
C ARG A 21 -7.36 4.85 -5.55
N ALA A 22 -6.80 4.46 -4.41
CA ALA A 22 -7.47 3.58 -3.46
C ALA A 22 -8.60 4.28 -2.68
N THR A 23 -8.39 5.56 -2.31
CA THR A 23 -9.37 6.39 -1.61
C THR A 23 -10.69 6.46 -2.37
N PHE A 24 -10.66 6.91 -3.62
CA PHE A 24 -11.87 7.21 -4.39
C PHE A 24 -12.52 5.98 -5.02
N PHE A 25 -11.73 4.96 -5.38
CA PHE A 25 -12.30 3.66 -5.76
C PHE A 25 -13.05 3.02 -4.57
N SER A 26 -12.53 3.12 -3.34
CA SER A 26 -13.20 2.57 -2.15
C SER A 26 -14.45 3.37 -1.74
N LEU A 27 -14.44 4.70 -1.90
CA LEU A 27 -15.65 5.53 -1.83
C LEU A 27 -16.69 5.08 -2.88
N GLY A 28 -16.26 4.74 -4.09
CA GLY A 28 -17.10 4.13 -5.12
C GLY A 28 -17.73 2.80 -4.70
N VAL A 29 -16.94 1.89 -4.13
CA VAL A 29 -17.42 0.60 -3.59
C VAL A 29 -18.51 0.83 -2.53
N VAL A 30 -18.26 1.68 -1.53
CA VAL A 30 -19.22 1.93 -0.43
C VAL A 30 -20.47 2.68 -0.90
N SER A 31 -20.32 3.71 -1.74
CA SER A 31 -21.47 4.45 -2.29
C SER A 31 -22.40 3.59 -3.16
N TYR A 32 -21.90 2.49 -3.71
CA TYR A 32 -22.73 1.49 -4.38
C TYR A 32 -23.39 0.49 -3.41
N LEU A 33 -22.69 0.07 -2.35
CA LEU A 33 -23.27 -0.76 -1.29
C LEU A 33 -24.38 -0.02 -0.51
N HIS A 34 -24.30 1.31 -0.42
CA HIS A 34 -25.37 2.17 0.11
C HIS A 34 -26.59 2.22 -0.81
N LYS A 35 -26.37 2.35 -2.12
CA LYS A 35 -27.44 2.36 -3.13
C LYS A 35 -28.22 1.04 -3.18
N ILE A 36 -27.51 -0.09 -3.32
CA ILE A 36 -28.12 -1.36 -3.69
C ILE A 36 -28.87 -1.99 -2.50
N GLN A 37 -30.10 -2.45 -2.75
CA GLN A 37 -30.99 -2.96 -1.71
C GLN A 37 -30.92 -4.48 -1.58
N TYR A 38 -30.90 -4.99 -0.35
CA TYR A 38 -30.99 -6.40 0.01
C TYR A 38 -31.90 -6.58 1.23
N GLN A 39 -32.83 -7.54 1.17
CA GLN A 39 -33.83 -7.79 2.21
C GLN A 39 -34.62 -6.53 2.66
N GLY A 40 -34.85 -5.59 1.73
CA GLY A 40 -35.58 -4.34 1.99
C GLY A 40 -34.77 -3.21 2.66
N SER A 41 -33.44 -3.31 2.69
CA SER A 41 -32.55 -2.25 3.20
C SER A 41 -31.25 -2.14 2.40
N ALA A 42 -30.53 -1.03 2.55
CA ALA A 42 -29.23 -0.82 1.90
C ALA A 42 -28.21 -1.91 2.31
N LEU A 43 -27.50 -2.49 1.34
CA LEU A 43 -26.56 -3.60 1.56
C LEU A 43 -25.38 -3.21 2.49
N ILE A 44 -25.06 -1.92 2.58
CA ILE A 44 -24.08 -1.36 3.52
C ILE A 44 -24.45 -1.60 5.00
N ASN A 45 -25.73 -1.82 5.31
CA ASN A 45 -26.19 -2.14 6.67
C ASN A 45 -25.69 -3.51 7.15
N ASN A 46 -25.37 -4.43 6.23
CA ASN A 46 -24.80 -5.73 6.56
C ASN A 46 -23.25 -5.71 6.66
N VAL A 47 -22.60 -4.55 6.45
CA VAL A 47 -21.15 -4.41 6.63
C VAL A 47 -20.82 -4.27 8.11
N GLU A 48 -20.27 -5.32 8.71
CA GLU A 48 -19.84 -5.34 10.09
C GLU A 48 -18.37 -4.93 10.27
N ALA A 49 -17.53 -5.11 9.25
CA ALA A 49 -16.08 -4.99 9.39
C ALA A 49 -15.39 -4.19 8.28
N VAL A 50 -14.37 -3.42 8.63
CA VAL A 50 -13.39 -2.84 7.70
C VAL A 50 -11.95 -3.22 8.07
N SER A 51 -11.13 -3.47 7.05
CA SER A 51 -9.67 -3.61 7.17
C SER A 51 -9.00 -2.80 6.08
N THR A 52 -8.18 -1.80 6.43
CA THR A 52 -7.77 -0.76 5.48
C THR A 52 -6.27 -0.52 5.50
N VAL A 53 -5.74 -0.01 4.38
CA VAL A 53 -4.30 0.20 4.19
C VAL A 53 -4.06 1.49 3.41
N SER A 54 -3.16 2.37 3.86
CA SER A 54 -2.67 3.52 3.08
C SER A 54 -3.80 4.38 2.51
N GLY A 55 -3.92 4.54 1.20
CA GLY A 55 -5.05 5.23 0.56
C GLY A 55 -6.44 4.67 0.93
N GLY A 56 -6.55 3.36 1.14
CA GLY A 56 -7.76 2.76 1.71
C GLY A 56 -8.07 3.20 3.14
N THR A 57 -7.05 3.62 3.91
CA THR A 57 -7.20 4.17 5.27
C THR A 57 -7.62 5.64 5.27
N LEU A 58 -7.24 6.44 4.27
CA LEU A 58 -7.76 7.81 4.10
C LEU A 58 -9.30 7.81 4.04
N PHE A 59 -9.87 6.99 3.16
CA PHE A 59 -11.32 6.81 3.12
C PHE A 59 -11.83 6.05 4.35
N GLY A 60 -11.14 4.97 4.72
CA GLY A 60 -11.55 4.06 5.79
C GLY A 60 -11.74 4.70 7.16
N VAL A 61 -10.83 5.57 7.59
CA VAL A 61 -10.92 6.27 8.88
C VAL A 61 -12.05 7.30 8.89
N ALA A 62 -12.15 8.11 7.83
CA ALA A 62 -13.20 9.12 7.70
C ALA A 62 -14.61 8.49 7.69
N TYR A 63 -14.79 7.43 6.89
CA TYR A 63 -16.05 6.67 6.85
C TYR A 63 -16.35 6.00 8.19
N SER A 64 -15.36 5.35 8.81
CA SER A 64 -15.57 4.69 10.11
C SER A 64 -15.96 5.67 11.21
N LYS A 65 -15.30 6.84 11.26
CA LYS A 65 -15.63 7.94 12.17
C LYS A 65 -17.07 8.40 11.94
N ALA A 66 -17.40 8.78 10.71
CA ALA A 66 -18.70 9.36 10.38
C ALA A 66 -19.85 8.41 10.74
N VAL A 67 -19.71 7.10 10.46
CA VAL A 67 -20.70 6.07 10.79
C VAL A 67 -20.97 5.95 12.30
N GLN A 68 -20.07 6.38 13.20
CA GLN A 68 -20.35 6.38 14.65
C GLN A 68 -21.22 7.56 15.12
N ASP A 69 -21.48 8.58 14.27
CA ASP A 69 -22.39 9.66 14.60
C ASP A 69 -23.84 9.13 14.60
N PRO A 70 -24.64 9.32 15.67
CA PRO A 70 -26.06 8.96 15.67
C PRO A 70 -26.89 9.65 14.56
N ASN A 71 -26.39 10.76 14.01
CA ASN A 71 -27.01 11.55 12.95
C ASN A 71 -26.34 11.30 11.58
N PHE A 72 -25.62 10.18 11.41
CA PHE A 72 -24.90 9.87 10.18
C PHE A 72 -25.85 9.77 8.97
N ASP A 73 -25.63 10.68 8.01
CA ASP A 73 -26.22 10.67 6.68
C ASP A 73 -25.11 10.41 5.64
N PHE A 74 -25.32 9.44 4.75
CA PHE A 74 -24.27 9.00 3.82
C PHE A 74 -24.02 10.02 2.71
N GLU A 75 -25.09 10.62 2.17
CA GLU A 75 -25.06 11.64 1.14
C GLU A 75 -24.30 12.89 1.63
N THR A 76 -24.64 13.41 2.81
CA THR A 76 -23.93 14.53 3.46
C THR A 76 -22.47 14.17 3.74
N PHE A 77 -22.19 12.95 4.20
CA PHE A 77 -20.81 12.47 4.37
C PHE A 77 -20.05 12.40 3.03
N PHE A 78 -20.68 11.90 1.97
CA PHE A 78 -20.09 11.81 0.64
C PHE A 78 -19.73 13.19 0.12
N GLN A 79 -20.65 14.16 0.19
CA GLN A 79 -20.41 15.55 -0.21
C GLN A 79 -19.27 16.17 0.61
N LYS A 80 -19.27 16.03 1.94
CA LYS A 80 -18.21 16.59 2.82
C LYS A 80 -16.85 15.93 2.56
N PHE A 81 -16.80 14.62 2.37
CA PHE A 81 -15.58 13.89 2.04
C PHE A 81 -15.05 14.28 0.65
N TYR A 82 -15.93 14.38 -0.35
CA TYR A 82 -15.59 14.84 -1.69
C TYR A 82 -14.98 16.25 -1.64
N ALA A 83 -15.63 17.20 -0.97
CA ALA A 83 -15.16 18.59 -0.88
C ALA A 83 -13.79 18.74 -0.18
N ASN A 84 -13.43 17.83 0.73
CA ASN A 84 -12.12 17.80 1.39
C ASN A 84 -10.97 17.39 0.46
N PHE A 85 -11.27 16.80 -0.70
CA PHE A 85 -10.28 16.33 -1.69
C PHE A 85 -10.57 16.85 -3.11
N ASP A 86 -11.31 17.96 -3.20
CA ASP A 86 -11.65 18.67 -4.44
C ASP A 86 -10.39 18.93 -5.29
N PRO A 87 -10.29 18.41 -6.54
CA PRO A 87 -9.07 18.48 -7.33
C PRO A 87 -8.61 19.88 -7.69
N GLU A 88 -9.49 20.89 -7.69
CA GLU A 88 -9.10 22.29 -7.94
C GLU A 88 -8.67 23.02 -6.66
N LYS A 89 -8.93 22.44 -5.48
CA LYS A 89 -8.66 23.05 -4.16
C LYS A 89 -7.64 22.27 -3.32
N ASP A 90 -7.16 21.12 -3.81
CA ASP A 90 -6.20 20.28 -3.10
C ASP A 90 -4.91 21.04 -2.78
N LYS A 91 -4.64 21.14 -1.48
CA LYS A 91 -3.48 21.79 -0.88
C LYS A 91 -2.77 20.88 0.12
N LEU A 92 -3.10 19.58 0.18
CA LEU A 92 -2.62 18.68 1.23
C LEU A 92 -1.08 18.70 1.35
N LEU A 93 -0.39 18.49 0.23
CA LEU A 93 1.07 18.55 0.14
C LEU A 93 1.62 19.96 0.43
N GLN A 94 0.95 21.03 -0.02
CA GLN A 94 1.38 22.41 0.21
C GLN A 94 1.31 22.77 1.70
N THR A 95 0.21 22.41 2.38
CA THR A 95 0.00 22.64 3.80
C THR A 95 0.97 21.82 4.65
N ALA A 96 1.24 20.56 4.29
CA ALA A 96 2.24 19.74 4.96
C ALA A 96 3.65 20.35 4.84
N ILE A 97 4.06 20.81 3.66
CA ILE A 97 5.36 21.50 3.47
C ILE A 97 5.41 22.82 4.25
N ALA A 98 4.31 23.56 4.33
CA ALA A 98 4.22 24.79 5.13
C ALA A 98 4.35 24.50 6.64
N LYS A 99 3.68 23.46 7.16
CA LYS A 99 3.82 23.01 8.56
C LYS A 99 5.24 22.50 8.86
N LEU A 100 5.86 21.75 7.94
CA LEU A 100 7.26 21.32 8.07
C LEU A 100 8.23 22.51 8.19
N SER A 101 7.95 23.59 7.46
CA SER A 101 8.79 24.80 7.42
C SER A 101 8.55 25.76 8.60
N ASN A 102 7.42 25.68 9.30
CA ASN A 102 7.05 26.64 10.35
C ASN A 102 7.50 26.19 11.75
N ASP A 103 8.49 26.87 12.32
CA ASP A 103 9.05 26.57 13.65
C ASP A 103 8.03 26.66 14.79
N GLN A 104 6.99 27.49 14.68
CA GLN A 104 5.98 27.61 15.74
C GLN A 104 5.14 26.34 15.85
N VAL A 105 4.76 25.73 14.71
CA VAL A 105 4.00 24.47 14.67
C VAL A 105 4.70 23.36 15.46
N TRP A 106 6.04 23.31 15.44
CA TRP A 106 6.81 22.31 16.19
C TRP A 106 7.01 22.65 17.67
N LYS A 107 6.93 23.94 18.05
CA LYS A 107 6.87 24.35 19.46
C LYS A 107 5.51 24.05 20.09
N ASP A 108 4.44 24.18 19.29
CA ASP A 108 3.06 23.89 19.72
C ASP A 108 2.80 22.37 19.83
N HIS A 109 3.58 21.54 19.13
CA HIS A 109 3.46 20.07 19.12
C HIS A 109 4.77 19.38 19.54
N PRO A 110 5.31 19.63 20.75
CA PRO A 110 6.66 19.22 21.14
C PRO A 110 6.84 17.69 21.29
N HIS A 111 5.75 16.93 21.29
CA HIS A 111 5.75 15.48 21.28
C HIS A 111 6.08 14.88 19.90
N LYS A 112 5.84 15.62 18.80
CA LYS A 112 6.09 15.14 17.42
C LYS A 112 7.47 15.53 16.93
N LYS A 113 8.24 14.56 16.44
CA LYS A 113 9.54 14.77 15.80
C LYS A 113 9.34 15.51 14.46
N ARG A 114 10.15 16.55 14.19
CA ARG A 114 10.09 17.35 12.95
C ARG A 114 10.47 16.49 11.73
N SER A 115 9.46 15.99 11.03
CA SER A 115 9.55 15.10 9.87
C SER A 115 8.45 15.45 8.86
N LEU A 116 8.60 15.04 7.60
CA LEU A 116 7.57 15.30 6.59
C LEU A 116 6.27 14.56 6.94
N ILE A 117 6.36 13.34 7.46
CA ILE A 117 5.16 12.57 7.82
C ILE A 117 4.40 13.16 9.02
N ASN A 118 5.09 13.70 10.03
CA ASN A 118 4.41 14.36 11.15
C ASN A 118 3.80 15.69 10.71
N ALA A 119 4.37 16.36 9.69
CA ALA A 119 3.73 17.52 9.08
C ALA A 119 2.43 17.13 8.36
N PHE A 120 2.41 16.01 7.62
CA PHE A 120 1.19 15.42 7.05
C PHE A 120 0.18 15.02 8.14
N ALA A 121 0.62 14.40 9.24
CA ALA A 121 -0.24 14.07 10.37
C ALA A 121 -0.91 15.31 10.98
N LEU A 122 -0.14 16.38 11.17
CA LEU A 122 -0.66 17.68 11.61
C LEU A 122 -1.57 18.34 10.56
N THR A 123 -1.39 18.09 9.26
CA THR A 123 -2.33 18.55 8.22
C THR A 123 -3.63 17.73 8.22
N TYR A 124 -3.57 16.41 8.40
CA TYR A 124 -4.78 15.60 8.57
C TYR A 124 -5.54 15.98 9.85
N ALA A 125 -4.85 16.37 10.93
CA ALA A 125 -5.48 16.81 12.18
C ALA A 125 -6.33 18.09 12.03
N ASP A 126 -5.99 18.97 11.07
CA ASP A 126 -6.82 20.15 10.76
C ASP A 126 -8.16 19.76 10.09
N MET A 127 -8.21 18.60 9.42
CA MET A 127 -9.39 18.18 8.64
C MET A 127 -10.47 17.58 9.54
N ASP A 128 -11.68 18.15 9.52
CA ASP A 128 -12.87 17.67 10.23
C ASP A 128 -13.09 16.15 10.12
N ILE A 129 -12.82 15.57 8.95
CA ILE A 129 -13.01 14.13 8.68
C ILE A 129 -12.02 13.22 9.43
N TYR A 130 -10.94 13.78 10.01
CA TYR A 130 -9.88 13.07 10.74
C TYR A 130 -9.62 13.59 12.17
N GLN A 131 -10.28 14.67 12.60
CA GLN A 131 -10.24 15.11 14.01
C GLN A 131 -10.75 14.02 14.98
N GLY A 132 -10.25 14.03 16.21
CA GLY A 132 -10.64 13.11 17.27
C GLY A 132 -9.78 11.84 17.32
N ASP A 133 -10.14 10.94 18.22
CA ASP A 133 -9.29 9.83 18.66
C ASP A 133 -9.87 8.43 18.38
N PHE A 134 -9.05 7.41 18.61
CA PHE A 134 -9.41 6.00 18.41
C PHE A 134 -10.38 5.45 19.48
N GLY A 135 -10.58 6.18 20.59
CA GLY A 135 -11.58 5.90 21.61
C GLY A 135 -13.01 5.91 21.08
N LEU A 136 -13.28 6.65 19.99
CA LEU A 136 -14.54 6.58 19.22
C LEU A 136 -14.93 5.14 18.85
N PHE A 137 -13.95 4.25 18.60
CA PHE A 137 -14.20 2.86 18.24
C PHE A 137 -14.20 1.89 19.43
N ALA A 138 -13.96 2.36 20.66
CA ALA A 138 -13.92 1.52 21.86
C ALA A 138 -15.29 1.00 22.28
N LYS A 139 -16.37 1.72 21.94
CA LYS A 139 -17.77 1.30 22.11
C LYS A 139 -18.60 1.70 20.86
N PRO A 140 -18.51 0.95 19.75
CA PRO A 140 -19.15 1.35 18.49
C PRO A 140 -20.66 1.50 18.63
N THR A 141 -21.16 2.71 18.38
CA THR A 141 -22.55 3.14 18.47
C THR A 141 -23.37 2.61 17.30
N ALA A 142 -22.87 2.84 16.08
CA ALA A 142 -23.47 2.46 14.79
C ALA A 142 -24.05 1.04 14.80
N PRO A 143 -25.25 0.76 14.24
CA PRO A 143 -25.81 -0.59 14.25
C PRO A 143 -24.93 -1.57 13.46
N ASN A 144 -24.35 -1.11 12.35
CA ASN A 144 -23.35 -1.79 11.52
C ASN A 144 -21.91 -1.41 11.94
N LEU A 145 -20.91 -1.79 11.14
CA LEU A 145 -19.49 -1.40 11.28
C LEU A 145 -18.87 -1.56 12.69
N LYS A 146 -19.15 -2.68 13.37
CA LYS A 146 -18.66 -2.96 14.73
C LYS A 146 -17.16 -3.27 14.82
N TYR A 147 -16.49 -3.63 13.72
CA TYR A 147 -15.08 -4.03 13.69
C TYR A 147 -14.25 -3.12 12.77
N VAL A 148 -13.30 -2.38 13.33
CA VAL A 148 -12.35 -1.57 12.56
C VAL A 148 -10.92 -2.08 12.74
N CYS A 149 -10.14 -2.09 11.66
CA CYS A 149 -8.71 -2.37 11.68
C CYS A 149 -7.97 -1.56 10.61
N PHE A 150 -7.37 -0.45 11.02
CA PHE A 150 -6.48 0.34 10.17
C PHE A 150 -5.07 -0.27 10.28
N ASN A 151 -4.45 -0.62 9.14
CA ASN A 151 -3.21 -1.38 9.11
C ASN A 151 -2.00 -0.49 8.79
N ALA A 152 -0.93 -0.67 9.55
CA ALA A 152 0.40 -0.13 9.29
C ALA A 152 1.44 -1.27 9.40
N THR A 153 2.72 -0.98 9.16
CA THR A 153 3.84 -1.92 9.28
C THR A 153 4.78 -1.44 10.38
N ASP A 154 5.14 -2.30 11.34
CA ASP A 154 6.19 -1.97 12.31
C ASP A 154 7.58 -2.35 11.79
N PHE A 155 8.55 -1.46 11.97
CA PHE A 155 9.93 -1.66 11.49
C PHE A 155 10.83 -2.37 12.51
N SER A 156 10.32 -2.66 13.71
CA SER A 156 11.04 -3.48 14.71
C SER A 156 11.00 -4.97 14.38
N PHE A 157 9.88 -5.48 13.85
CA PHE A 157 9.67 -6.90 13.55
C PHE A 157 9.17 -7.18 12.12
N GLY A 158 8.87 -6.16 11.32
CA GLY A 158 8.39 -6.32 9.94
C GLY A 158 6.98 -6.90 9.84
N LEU A 159 6.13 -6.69 10.85
CA LEU A 159 4.78 -7.24 10.92
C LEU A 159 3.73 -6.16 10.65
N VAL A 160 2.50 -6.60 10.36
CA VAL A 160 1.34 -5.69 10.33
C VAL A 160 1.03 -5.24 11.77
N PHE A 161 1.19 -3.95 12.03
CA PHE A 161 0.71 -3.25 13.22
C PHE A 161 -0.77 -2.85 13.01
N ARG A 162 -1.64 -3.18 13.96
CA ARG A 162 -3.09 -3.00 13.82
C ARG A 162 -3.63 -1.97 14.81
N PHE A 163 -4.08 -0.85 14.27
CA PHE A 163 -4.98 0.05 14.96
C PHE A 163 -6.39 -0.56 14.88
N GLN A 164 -6.69 -1.51 15.76
CA GLN A 164 -7.96 -2.25 15.77
C GLN A 164 -8.68 -2.18 17.11
N ASN A 165 -10.01 -2.03 17.07
CA ASN A 165 -10.80 -1.82 18.28
C ASN A 165 -10.92 -3.10 19.13
N THR A 166 -11.04 -4.24 18.46
CA THR A 166 -11.23 -5.58 19.03
C THR A 166 -9.94 -6.40 19.02
N GLY A 167 -9.73 -7.22 20.05
CA GLY A 167 -8.53 -8.06 20.21
C GLY A 167 -7.24 -7.26 20.36
N ARG A 168 -6.12 -7.84 19.87
CA ARG A 168 -4.77 -7.31 20.15
C ARG A 168 -4.43 -6.12 19.26
N PHE A 169 -4.45 -4.92 19.83
CA PHE A 169 -3.87 -3.71 19.23
C PHE A 169 -2.36 -3.91 18.96
N GLY A 170 -1.86 -3.38 17.83
CA GLY A 170 -0.48 -3.62 17.38
C GLY A 170 -0.27 -5.00 16.71
N ASN A 171 0.82 -5.69 17.07
CA ASN A 171 1.22 -6.99 16.51
C ASN A 171 1.44 -8.04 17.64
N ASN A 172 2.09 -9.19 17.38
CA ASN A 172 2.36 -10.18 18.43
C ASN A 172 3.42 -9.71 19.47
N PRO A 173 4.65 -9.31 19.11
CA PRO A 173 5.63 -8.76 20.06
C PRO A 173 5.16 -7.51 20.83
N LEU A 174 4.59 -6.53 20.12
CA LEU A 174 4.29 -5.16 20.58
C LEU A 174 2.93 -5.02 21.27
N GLY A 175 1.96 -5.89 20.99
CA GLY A 175 0.61 -5.81 21.56
C GLY A 175 0.55 -6.23 23.04
N LYS A 176 1.12 -5.41 23.92
CA LYS A 176 1.12 -5.55 25.38
C LYS A 176 -0.13 -4.93 26.01
N SER A 177 -0.39 -5.22 27.29
CA SER A 177 -1.53 -4.66 28.03
C SER A 177 -1.39 -3.15 28.25
N GLN A 178 -0.18 -2.64 28.46
CA GLN A 178 0.12 -1.21 28.59
C GLN A 178 -0.21 -0.44 27.30
N VAL A 179 0.23 -0.97 26.15
CA VAL A 179 -0.09 -0.42 24.82
C VAL A 179 -1.60 -0.42 24.56
N THR A 180 -2.32 -1.42 25.08
CA THR A 180 -3.79 -1.50 24.98
C THR A 180 -4.49 -0.43 25.83
N LYS A 181 -3.84 0.13 26.87
CA LYS A 181 -4.42 1.20 27.70
C LYS A 181 -4.38 2.56 27.01
N ILE A 182 -3.26 2.92 26.37
CA ILE A 182 -3.12 4.19 25.61
C ILE A 182 -3.83 4.18 24.25
N LYS A 183 -4.42 3.03 23.84
CA LYS A 183 -4.92 2.86 22.47
C LYS A 183 -6.00 3.86 22.08
N ASN A 184 -6.75 4.37 23.06
CA ASN A 184 -7.90 5.25 22.84
C ASN A 184 -7.47 6.69 22.61
N ASP A 185 -6.34 7.12 23.20
CA ASP A 185 -5.89 8.52 23.24
C ASP A 185 -5.23 8.94 21.90
N ILE A 186 -4.95 7.96 21.05
CA ILE A 186 -4.30 8.10 19.74
C ILE A 186 -5.22 8.82 18.75
N GLN A 187 -4.73 9.92 18.19
CA GLN A 187 -5.47 10.71 17.20
C GLN A 187 -5.64 9.95 15.87
N LEU A 188 -6.82 10.06 15.27
CA LEU A 188 -7.13 9.40 13.99
C LEU A 188 -6.23 9.90 12.84
N ALA A 189 -5.82 11.17 12.88
CA ALA A 189 -4.87 11.76 11.94
C ALA A 189 -3.50 11.04 11.91
N ASP A 190 -2.97 10.62 13.07
CA ASP A 190 -1.70 9.88 13.14
C ASP A 190 -1.82 8.44 12.61
N ILE A 191 -3.01 7.84 12.72
CA ILE A 191 -3.33 6.54 12.12
C ILE A 191 -3.38 6.66 10.59
N VAL A 192 -4.00 7.72 10.07
CA VAL A 192 -4.04 8.00 8.63
C VAL A 192 -2.63 8.25 8.07
N ALA A 193 -1.84 9.09 8.74
CA ALA A 193 -0.46 9.38 8.35
C ALA A 193 0.42 8.11 8.36
N SER A 194 0.47 7.39 9.48
CA SER A 194 1.33 6.20 9.59
C SER A 194 0.89 5.05 8.68
N SER A 195 -0.41 4.88 8.42
CA SER A 195 -0.90 3.88 7.46
C SER A 195 -0.54 4.22 6.00
N SER A 196 -0.32 5.50 5.66
CA SER A 196 0.04 6.00 4.31
C SER A 196 1.51 6.45 4.16
N CYS A 197 2.33 6.19 5.18
CA CYS A 197 3.73 6.58 5.29
C CYS A 197 4.66 5.72 4.39
N PHE A 198 4.64 5.96 3.07
CA PHE A 198 5.39 5.15 2.11
C PHE A 198 6.93 5.37 2.18
N PRO A 199 7.77 4.34 2.41
CA PRO A 199 9.18 4.53 2.81
C PRO A 199 10.13 5.21 1.82
N LEU A 200 9.75 5.40 0.55
CA LEU A 200 10.60 6.13 -0.41
C LEU A 200 10.40 7.66 -0.37
N GLY A 201 9.41 8.16 0.38
CA GLY A 201 9.11 9.59 0.49
C GLY A 201 8.92 10.13 1.91
N PHE A 202 8.95 9.28 2.93
CA PHE A 202 8.59 9.64 4.30
C PHE A 202 9.47 8.93 5.35
N GLU A 203 9.79 9.62 6.43
CA GLU A 203 10.31 9.06 7.67
C GLU A 203 9.19 8.29 8.42
N PRO A 204 9.47 7.30 9.29
CA PRO A 204 8.43 6.64 10.09
C PRO A 204 7.86 7.56 11.19
N LEU A 205 6.59 7.36 11.56
CA LEU A 205 6.09 7.82 12.87
C LEU A 205 6.67 6.94 13.98
N VAL A 206 7.01 7.53 15.12
CA VAL A 206 7.58 6.81 16.27
C VAL A 206 6.51 6.58 17.34
N PHE A 207 6.10 5.32 17.52
CA PHE A 207 5.14 4.92 18.54
C PHE A 207 5.82 4.58 19.88
N PRO A 208 5.30 5.03 21.04
CA PRO A 208 4.12 5.88 21.24
C PRO A 208 4.39 7.39 21.10
N ASP A 209 5.66 7.81 21.09
CA ASP A 209 6.13 9.19 21.25
C ASP A 209 5.36 10.23 20.39
N ASP A 210 5.33 10.04 19.07
CA ASP A 210 4.67 10.96 18.12
C ASP A 210 3.13 10.90 18.23
N TYR A 211 2.55 9.87 18.86
CA TYR A 211 1.11 9.60 18.90
C TYR A 211 0.41 10.06 20.18
N ILE A 212 1.17 10.34 21.25
CA ILE A 212 0.65 10.69 22.57
C ILE A 212 1.19 12.07 22.97
N SER A 213 0.30 13.05 23.09
CA SER A 213 0.63 14.43 23.43
C SER A 213 0.98 14.61 24.91
N ASP A 214 0.22 14.00 25.82
CA ASP A 214 0.53 13.97 27.25
C ASP A 214 1.46 12.77 27.58
N GLN A 215 2.75 13.04 27.45
CA GLN A 215 3.83 12.13 27.82
C GLN A 215 4.08 12.06 29.33
N GLU A 216 3.39 12.87 30.15
CA GLU A 216 3.49 12.81 31.60
C GLU A 216 2.54 11.77 32.23
N THR A 217 1.55 11.27 31.49
CA THR A 217 0.60 10.24 31.97
C THR A 217 1.29 8.95 32.47
N SER A 218 0.70 8.33 33.50
CA SER A 218 1.16 7.03 34.00
C SER A 218 1.07 5.92 32.93
N GLN A 219 0.13 6.06 32.00
CA GLN A 219 -0.13 5.11 30.92
C GLN A 219 0.96 5.17 29.85
N TYR A 220 1.37 6.37 29.41
CA TYR A 220 2.51 6.56 28.51
C TYR A 220 3.81 6.05 29.16
N LYS A 221 4.10 6.47 30.40
CA LYS A 221 5.28 6.03 31.15
C LYS A 221 5.32 4.51 31.33
N ALA A 222 4.19 3.86 31.58
CA ALA A 222 4.09 2.41 31.63
C ALA A 222 4.34 1.71 30.28
N VAL A 223 4.17 2.40 29.14
CA VAL A 223 4.62 1.89 27.83
C VAL A 223 6.11 2.13 27.62
N LYS A 224 6.64 3.33 27.92
CA LYS A 224 8.08 3.62 27.76
C LYS A 224 8.98 2.77 28.67
N ASN A 225 8.48 2.34 29.83
CA ASN A 225 9.16 1.40 30.74
C ASN A 225 9.27 -0.03 30.18
N LEU A 226 8.68 -0.33 29.02
CA LEU A 226 8.91 -1.58 28.30
C LEU A 226 10.12 -1.40 27.37
N GLU A 227 11.11 -2.28 27.49
CA GLU A 227 12.33 -2.32 26.66
C GLU A 227 12.07 -2.10 25.15
N LEU A 228 11.04 -2.76 24.61
CA LEU A 228 10.64 -2.67 23.19
C LEU A 228 10.12 -1.29 22.75
N PHE A 229 9.91 -0.35 23.67
CA PHE A 229 9.35 0.98 23.42
C PHE A 229 10.19 2.11 24.03
N ALA A 230 11.32 1.81 24.69
CA ALA A 230 12.21 2.80 25.30
C ALA A 230 12.70 3.84 24.25
N ASP A 231 13.24 3.36 23.14
CA ASP A 231 13.63 4.19 21.97
C ASP A 231 12.45 4.55 21.05
N GLY A 232 11.27 3.96 21.31
CA GLY A 232 10.10 3.98 20.43
C GLY A 232 10.17 2.97 19.27
N VAL A 233 9.06 2.84 18.54
CA VAL A 233 8.87 1.88 17.43
C VAL A 233 8.54 2.65 16.15
N GLY A 234 9.32 2.47 15.10
CA GLY A 234 9.00 3.04 13.78
C GLY A 234 7.80 2.34 13.13
N ILE A 235 6.79 3.12 12.74
CA ILE A 235 5.57 2.68 12.04
C ILE A 235 5.51 3.33 10.65
N MET A 236 5.26 2.53 9.61
CA MET A 236 5.18 2.96 8.20
C MET A 236 4.00 2.32 7.46
N ASP A 237 3.83 2.62 6.17
CA ASP A 237 2.71 2.19 5.32
C ASP A 237 2.38 0.69 5.47
N GLY A 238 1.11 0.36 5.68
CA GLY A 238 0.67 -1.03 5.87
C GLY A 238 0.84 -1.93 4.63
N GLY A 239 1.03 -1.33 3.46
CA GLY A 239 1.19 -2.00 2.17
C GLY A 239 2.49 -2.75 2.00
N ILE A 240 3.47 -2.49 2.86
CA ILE A 240 4.74 -3.23 2.94
C ILE A 240 4.49 -4.67 3.39
N ALA A 241 3.62 -4.87 4.40
CA ALA A 241 3.32 -6.18 4.97
C ALA A 241 2.01 -6.80 4.47
N ASP A 242 0.94 -6.01 4.25
CA ASP A 242 -0.32 -6.47 3.65
C ASP A 242 -1.07 -5.32 2.96
N ASN A 243 -0.77 -5.05 1.68
CA ASN A 243 -1.44 -4.04 0.85
C ASN A 243 -2.95 -4.24 0.68
N GLN A 244 -3.53 -5.35 1.16
CA GLN A 244 -4.95 -5.66 0.94
C GLN A 244 -5.73 -5.74 2.26
N GLY A 245 -5.07 -5.65 3.43
CA GLY A 245 -5.70 -5.82 4.74
C GLY A 245 -6.33 -7.21 4.98
N ILE A 246 -6.10 -8.17 4.08
CA ILE A 246 -6.72 -9.52 4.10
C ILE A 246 -6.35 -10.27 5.37
N GLY A 247 -5.07 -10.25 5.77
CA GLY A 247 -4.59 -10.98 6.95
C GLY A 247 -5.21 -10.47 8.26
N SER A 248 -5.62 -9.20 8.29
CA SER A 248 -6.34 -8.60 9.42
C SER A 248 -7.85 -8.84 9.34
N MET A 249 -8.47 -8.76 8.15
CA MET A 249 -9.89 -9.10 7.96
C MET A 249 -10.18 -10.57 8.29
N MET A 250 -9.30 -11.49 7.86
CA MET A 250 -9.41 -12.91 8.22
C MET A 250 -9.32 -13.11 9.74
N ARG A 251 -8.46 -12.37 10.44
CA ARG A 251 -8.41 -12.38 11.92
C ARG A 251 -9.68 -11.82 12.56
N ILE A 252 -10.35 -10.81 11.97
CA ILE A 252 -11.69 -10.37 12.44
C ILE A 252 -12.71 -11.50 12.24
N SER A 253 -12.78 -12.04 11.03
CA SER A 253 -13.67 -13.13 10.60
C SER A 253 -13.55 -14.36 11.52
N GLU A 254 -12.33 -14.76 11.87
CA GLU A 254 -12.05 -15.91 12.73
C GLU A 254 -12.32 -15.64 14.22
N ARG A 255 -12.23 -14.37 14.67
CA ARG A 255 -12.54 -14.00 16.07
C ARG A 255 -14.03 -13.99 16.35
N ARG A 256 -14.87 -13.47 15.44
CA ARG A 256 -16.35 -13.45 15.58
C ARG A 256 -16.89 -14.83 16.01
N LYS A 257 -16.44 -15.89 15.33
CA LYS A 257 -16.80 -17.28 15.63
C LYS A 257 -16.59 -17.68 17.11
N ASN A 258 -15.60 -17.10 17.78
CA ASN A 258 -15.22 -17.40 19.15
C ASN A 258 -15.73 -16.37 20.17
N GLU A 259 -16.62 -15.45 19.78
CA GLU A 259 -17.23 -14.49 20.70
C GLU A 259 -18.32 -15.13 21.56
N ASN A 260 -18.51 -14.60 22.77
CA ASN A 260 -19.51 -15.12 23.70
C ASN A 260 -20.96 -14.79 23.26
N ASP A 261 -21.15 -13.76 22.44
CA ASP A 261 -22.42 -13.35 21.84
C ASP A 261 -22.97 -14.44 20.88
N PRO A 262 -24.11 -15.09 21.18
CA PRO A 262 -24.66 -16.16 20.35
C PRO A 262 -24.96 -15.74 18.90
N THR A 263 -25.26 -14.47 18.65
CA THR A 263 -25.56 -13.97 17.29
C THR A 263 -24.30 -13.90 16.42
N LYS A 264 -23.13 -13.71 17.04
CA LYS A 264 -21.84 -13.45 16.37
C LYS A 264 -20.95 -14.68 16.20
N LYS A 265 -21.34 -15.85 16.74
CA LYS A 265 -20.59 -17.14 16.70
C LYS A 265 -20.37 -17.77 15.31
N ARG A 266 -20.37 -16.96 14.23
CA ARG A 266 -20.03 -17.35 12.86
C ARG A 266 -18.90 -16.49 12.28
N GLU A 267 -18.21 -17.04 11.29
CA GLU A 267 -17.31 -16.24 10.44
C GLU A 267 -18.10 -15.19 9.65
N LEU A 268 -17.44 -14.14 9.15
CA LEU A 268 -18.05 -13.25 8.14
C LEU A 268 -18.50 -14.08 6.93
N ASP A 269 -19.69 -13.81 6.42
CA ASP A 269 -20.30 -14.54 5.31
C ASP A 269 -19.78 -14.08 3.95
N LEU A 270 -19.41 -12.81 3.83
CA LEU A 270 -18.77 -12.25 2.64
C LEU A 270 -17.60 -11.35 3.01
N ILE A 271 -16.47 -11.51 2.34
CA ILE A 271 -15.35 -10.56 2.35
C ILE A 271 -15.25 -9.96 0.94
N ILE A 272 -15.37 -8.63 0.84
CA ILE A 272 -15.20 -7.87 -0.42
C ILE A 272 -13.84 -7.18 -0.37
N VAL A 273 -12.94 -7.56 -1.28
CA VAL A 273 -11.62 -6.92 -1.41
C VAL A 273 -11.67 -5.87 -2.52
N SER A 274 -11.55 -4.60 -2.13
CA SER A 274 -11.30 -3.46 -3.02
C SER A 274 -9.80 -3.34 -3.24
N ASP A 275 -9.29 -3.75 -4.41
CA ASP A 275 -7.86 -3.71 -4.74
C ASP A 275 -7.57 -2.91 -6.01
N VAL A 276 -6.90 -1.78 -5.84
CA VAL A 276 -6.50 -0.90 -6.94
C VAL A 276 -5.10 -1.19 -7.48
N ALA A 277 -4.38 -2.16 -6.92
CA ALA A 277 -2.95 -2.33 -7.15
C ALA A 277 -2.64 -3.51 -8.10
N SER A 278 -2.28 -3.18 -9.34
CA SER A 278 -2.05 -4.14 -10.42
C SER A 278 -1.07 -5.28 -10.08
N TYR A 279 -1.46 -6.51 -10.41
CA TYR A 279 -0.62 -7.72 -10.37
C TYR A 279 0.38 -7.81 -11.53
N LYS A 280 0.20 -6.96 -12.55
CA LYS A 280 0.96 -6.94 -13.81
C LYS A 280 2.30 -6.25 -13.58
N MET A 281 3.39 -6.86 -14.02
CA MET A 281 4.72 -6.23 -14.02
C MET A 281 4.90 -5.48 -15.35
N ILE A 282 5.51 -4.30 -15.34
CA ILE A 282 6.10 -3.76 -16.58
C ILE A 282 7.39 -4.58 -16.78
N PRO A 283 7.58 -5.28 -17.92
CA PRO A 283 8.80 -6.04 -18.13
C PRO A 283 10.02 -5.12 -18.04
N TRP A 284 10.99 -5.46 -17.19
CA TRP A 284 12.26 -4.74 -17.15
C TRP A 284 12.91 -4.84 -18.53
N LYS A 285 13.38 -3.70 -19.04
CA LYS A 285 14.07 -3.60 -20.32
C LYS A 285 15.56 -3.31 -20.05
N PRO A 286 16.49 -4.03 -20.69
CA PRO A 286 17.90 -3.65 -20.68
C PRO A 286 18.10 -2.28 -21.34
N GLU A 287 19.27 -1.67 -21.15
CA GLU A 287 19.56 -0.40 -21.83
C GLU A 287 19.57 -0.63 -23.35
N PRO A 288 18.81 0.14 -24.16
CA PRO A 288 18.57 -0.17 -25.57
C PRO A 288 19.79 0.00 -26.50
N LYS A 289 20.95 0.37 -25.97
CA LYS A 289 22.22 0.44 -26.71
C LYS A 289 22.75 -0.97 -26.98
N THR A 290 22.42 -1.49 -28.16
CA THR A 290 22.77 -2.86 -28.61
C THR A 290 24.18 -2.97 -29.18
N ILE A 291 24.61 -2.01 -29.99
CA ILE A 291 25.93 -1.95 -30.66
C ILE A 291 26.50 -0.54 -30.47
N TYR A 292 27.83 -0.38 -30.47
CA TYR A 292 28.44 0.94 -30.34
C TYR A 292 28.46 1.63 -31.71
N GLU A 293 27.81 2.78 -31.84
CA GLU A 293 28.15 3.73 -32.91
C GLU A 293 29.47 4.43 -32.54
N GLY A 294 30.43 4.42 -33.47
CA GLY A 294 31.82 4.79 -33.23
C GLY A 294 32.10 6.29 -33.25
N ASP A 295 31.38 7.07 -32.45
CA ASP A 295 31.61 8.52 -32.28
C ASP A 295 33.02 8.76 -31.69
N ASP A 296 33.85 9.63 -32.30
CA ASP A 296 35.29 9.71 -31.98
C ASP A 296 35.54 10.05 -30.50
N ILE A 297 36.02 9.03 -29.79
CA ILE A 297 36.11 8.94 -28.33
C ILE A 297 37.04 10.02 -27.75
N LYS A 298 37.96 10.60 -28.54
CA LYS A 298 39.07 11.43 -28.04
C LYS A 298 38.66 12.79 -27.46
N THR A 299 37.55 13.41 -27.90
CA THR A 299 37.24 14.82 -27.56
C THR A 299 36.24 15.00 -26.42
N LYS A 300 35.17 14.19 -26.35
CA LYS A 300 34.17 14.28 -25.25
C LYS A 300 34.63 13.60 -23.96
N THR A 301 35.40 12.51 -24.03
CA THR A 301 35.76 11.72 -22.84
C THR A 301 36.65 12.49 -21.87
N SER A 302 37.67 13.21 -22.34
CA SER A 302 38.66 13.91 -21.51
C SER A 302 38.03 14.89 -20.49
N LYS A 303 36.94 15.58 -20.88
CA LYS A 303 36.15 16.44 -19.99
C LYS A 303 35.40 15.63 -18.92
N ILE A 304 34.75 14.53 -19.29
CA ILE A 304 33.99 13.70 -18.34
C ILE A 304 34.95 12.96 -17.38
N LEU A 305 36.04 12.37 -17.87
CA LEU A 305 37.11 11.77 -17.05
C LEU A 305 37.66 12.72 -15.98
N SER A 306 37.70 14.03 -16.27
CA SER A 306 38.23 15.02 -15.32
C SER A 306 37.45 15.05 -14.00
N TYR A 307 36.16 14.70 -14.03
CA TYR A 307 35.28 14.68 -12.87
C TYR A 307 35.43 13.40 -12.01
N PHE A 308 36.04 12.35 -12.56
CA PHE A 308 36.12 11.00 -11.98
C PHE A 308 37.55 10.49 -11.72
N GLY A 309 38.57 11.36 -11.73
CA GLY A 309 39.89 10.99 -11.21
C GLY A 309 39.82 10.50 -9.75
N VAL A 310 40.76 9.67 -9.30
CA VAL A 310 40.72 9.02 -7.96
C VAL A 310 40.47 10.05 -6.85
N LYS A 311 39.26 10.09 -6.31
CA LYS A 311 38.91 10.85 -5.11
C LYS A 311 39.04 9.95 -3.88
N PRO A 312 39.51 10.45 -2.73
CA PRO A 312 39.52 9.67 -1.47
C PRO A 312 38.16 9.05 -1.15
N LEU A 313 37.07 9.73 -1.53
CA LEU A 313 35.70 9.26 -1.40
C LEU A 313 35.44 7.86 -1.99
N TYR A 314 36.15 7.45 -3.05
CA TYR A 314 35.93 6.14 -3.67
C TYR A 314 36.52 5.00 -2.82
N TRP A 315 37.71 5.22 -2.25
CA TRP A 315 38.30 4.34 -1.25
C TRP A 315 37.49 4.35 0.05
N ILE A 316 36.99 5.51 0.48
CA ILE A 316 36.14 5.64 1.66
C ILE A 316 34.84 4.85 1.46
N LEU A 317 34.16 4.96 0.32
CA LEU A 317 32.97 4.15 0.01
C LEU A 317 33.29 2.65 -0.01
N LEU A 318 34.39 2.24 -0.68
CA LEU A 318 34.81 0.84 -0.69
C LEU A 318 35.07 0.30 0.71
N LEU A 319 35.84 1.03 1.52
CA LEU A 319 36.17 0.65 2.89
C LEU A 319 34.93 0.66 3.79
N ILE A 320 34.03 1.64 3.66
CA ILE A 320 32.74 1.65 4.38
C ILE A 320 31.90 0.42 4.02
N GLY A 321 31.82 0.05 2.74
CA GLY A 321 31.08 -1.15 2.30
C GLY A 321 31.65 -2.43 2.91
N ILE A 322 32.96 -2.61 2.85
CA ILE A 322 33.65 -3.78 3.41
C ILE A 322 33.57 -3.80 4.93
N LEU A 323 33.88 -2.69 5.61
CA LEU A 323 33.80 -2.57 7.07
C LEU A 323 32.38 -2.79 7.57
N MET A 324 31.36 -2.29 6.87
CA MET A 324 29.96 -2.52 7.26
C MET A 324 29.56 -4.00 7.14
N MET A 325 30.07 -4.75 6.15
CA MET A 325 29.90 -6.20 6.11
C MET A 325 30.68 -6.91 7.23
N VAL A 326 31.92 -6.51 7.49
CA VAL A 326 32.79 -7.13 8.51
C VAL A 326 32.28 -6.87 9.93
N PHE A 327 31.91 -5.64 10.27
CA PHE A 327 31.29 -5.31 11.57
C PHE A 327 29.92 -5.96 11.75
N ASN A 328 29.18 -6.21 10.66
CA ASN A 328 27.96 -6.99 10.69
C ASN A 328 28.23 -8.48 10.96
N SER A 329 29.34 -9.04 10.44
CA SER A 329 29.82 -10.40 10.77
C SER A 329 30.33 -10.55 12.20
N PHE A 330 30.71 -9.44 12.87
CA PHE A 330 31.04 -9.41 14.30
C PHE A 330 29.80 -9.23 15.21
N GLU A 331 28.59 -9.17 14.64
CA GLU A 331 27.30 -9.15 15.36
C GLU A 331 27.12 -7.99 16.37
N ILE A 332 27.97 -6.96 16.28
CA ILE A 332 28.09 -5.84 17.23
C ILE A 332 26.76 -5.08 17.38
N ILE A 333 25.95 -5.03 16.31
CA ILE A 333 24.65 -4.35 16.30
C ILE A 333 23.57 -5.31 16.83
N LYS A 334 23.29 -5.19 18.13
CA LYS A 334 22.25 -5.96 18.86
C LYS A 334 22.45 -7.49 18.87
N GLY A 335 23.69 -7.97 18.78
CA GLY A 335 24.03 -9.39 18.98
C GLY A 335 23.56 -10.33 17.86
N GLN A 336 23.44 -9.82 16.63
CA GLN A 336 23.11 -10.61 15.45
C GLN A 336 23.67 -9.98 14.15
N ALA A 337 23.97 -10.81 13.15
CA ALA A 337 24.27 -10.34 11.80
C ALA A 337 22.98 -10.01 11.01
N TRP A 338 22.91 -8.80 10.44
CA TRP A 338 21.75 -8.29 9.71
C TRP A 338 21.90 -8.54 8.19
N PRO A 339 20.99 -9.29 7.53
CA PRO A 339 21.07 -9.54 6.08
C PRO A 339 21.06 -8.25 5.25
N ALA A 340 20.35 -7.22 5.71
CA ALA A 340 20.31 -5.91 5.07
C ALA A 340 21.69 -5.23 5.02
N LEU A 341 22.52 -5.36 6.05
CA LEU A 341 23.87 -4.76 6.07
C LEU A 341 24.84 -5.52 5.16
N TYR A 342 24.65 -6.83 4.95
CA TYR A 342 25.36 -7.56 3.89
C TYR A 342 24.93 -7.11 2.49
N ILE A 343 23.64 -6.89 2.25
CA ILE A 343 23.12 -6.43 0.95
C ILE A 343 23.60 -5.00 0.66
N ILE A 344 23.37 -4.06 1.58
CA ILE A 344 23.76 -2.65 1.40
C ILE A 344 25.30 -2.54 1.39
N GLY A 345 26.00 -3.28 2.26
CA GLY A 345 27.47 -3.33 2.28
C GLY A 345 28.05 -3.90 0.99
N GLY A 346 27.45 -4.93 0.42
CA GLY A 346 27.81 -5.48 -0.89
C GLY A 346 27.53 -4.52 -2.05
N ILE A 347 26.43 -3.76 -2.00
CA ILE A 347 26.10 -2.71 -2.98
C ILE A 347 27.12 -1.56 -2.88
N ILE A 348 27.39 -1.03 -1.68
CA ILE A 348 28.35 0.05 -1.44
C ILE A 348 29.77 -0.41 -1.82
N THR A 349 30.15 -1.64 -1.49
CA THR A 349 31.42 -2.27 -1.93
C THR A 349 31.50 -2.34 -3.45
N GLY A 350 30.45 -2.83 -4.12
CA GLY A 350 30.39 -2.90 -5.59
C GLY A 350 30.51 -1.53 -6.25
N VAL A 351 29.82 -0.52 -5.72
CA VAL A 351 29.93 0.88 -6.19
C VAL A 351 31.33 1.45 -5.92
N GLY A 352 31.91 1.19 -4.75
CA GLY A 352 33.27 1.59 -4.38
C GLY A 352 34.33 0.97 -5.29
N ILE A 353 34.25 -0.34 -5.56
CA ILE A 353 35.10 -1.05 -6.54
C ILE A 353 34.98 -0.39 -7.92
N LEU A 354 33.75 -0.16 -8.41
CA LEU A 354 33.53 0.43 -9.73
C LEU A 354 34.08 1.85 -9.83
N LEU A 355 33.83 2.71 -8.83
CA LEU A 355 34.38 4.08 -8.77
C LEU A 355 35.91 4.10 -8.64
N MET A 356 36.50 3.17 -7.89
CA MET A 356 37.95 3.02 -7.78
C MET A 356 38.57 2.56 -9.11
N LEU A 357 37.97 1.59 -9.80
CA LEU A 357 38.39 1.16 -11.14
C LEU A 357 38.30 2.31 -12.16
N PHE A 358 37.19 3.07 -12.16
CA PHE A 358 37.04 4.28 -12.98
C PHE A 358 38.15 5.29 -12.71
N GLY A 359 38.43 5.60 -11.44
CA GLY A 359 39.47 6.55 -11.05
C GLY A 359 40.87 6.11 -11.48
N ILE A 360 41.17 4.81 -11.36
CA ILE A 360 42.44 4.22 -11.81
C ILE A 360 42.56 4.32 -13.35
N VAL A 361 41.52 3.95 -14.11
CA VAL A 361 41.50 4.08 -15.58
C VAL A 361 41.65 5.55 -16.00
N ALA A 362 40.97 6.49 -15.33
CA ALA A 362 41.08 7.91 -15.63
C ALA A 362 42.48 8.50 -15.31
N GLY A 363 43.08 8.08 -14.19
CA GLY A 363 44.45 8.47 -13.82
C GLY A 363 45.52 7.85 -14.72
N ILE A 364 45.25 6.68 -15.31
CA ILE A 364 46.08 6.01 -16.31
C ILE A 364 46.04 6.77 -17.65
N ILE A 365 44.84 7.16 -18.11
CA ILE A 365 44.67 7.92 -19.38
C ILE A 365 45.30 9.31 -19.29
N LYS A 366 45.33 9.92 -18.09
CA LYS A 366 46.09 11.16 -17.81
C LYS A 366 47.59 10.96 -17.57
N GLY A 367 48.12 9.73 -17.65
CA GLY A 367 49.54 9.40 -17.41
C GLY A 367 50.02 9.47 -15.95
N ILE A 368 49.38 10.29 -15.10
CA ILE A 368 49.84 10.62 -13.74
C ILE A 368 49.80 9.43 -12.78
N ALA A 369 48.75 8.59 -12.81
CA ALA A 369 48.59 7.52 -11.81
C ALA A 369 49.49 6.29 -12.04
N VAL A 370 50.10 6.18 -13.23
CA VAL A 370 50.82 4.96 -13.64
C VAL A 370 52.00 4.67 -12.71
N ASN A 371 52.80 5.67 -12.34
CA ASN A 371 54.01 5.47 -11.55
C ASN A 371 53.73 5.07 -10.09
N TRP A 372 52.70 5.64 -9.47
CA TRP A 372 52.32 5.33 -8.08
C TRP A 372 51.63 3.98 -7.95
N VAL A 373 50.73 3.64 -8.88
CA VAL A 373 50.07 2.31 -8.88
C VAL A 373 51.09 1.22 -9.26
N SER A 374 51.99 1.47 -10.21
CA SER A 374 53.03 0.52 -10.62
C SER A 374 54.01 0.19 -9.49
N SER A 375 54.46 1.17 -8.70
CA SER A 375 55.40 0.92 -7.60
C SER A 375 54.76 0.15 -6.43
N MET A 376 53.48 0.38 -6.15
CA MET A 376 52.70 -0.38 -5.16
C MET A 376 52.44 -1.82 -5.60
N PHE A 377 51.90 -2.04 -6.81
CA PHE A 377 51.55 -3.38 -7.28
C PHE A 377 52.78 -4.25 -7.55
N ARG A 378 53.87 -3.70 -8.08
CA ARG A 378 55.12 -4.46 -8.34
C ARG A 378 55.81 -4.99 -7.08
N LYS A 379 55.51 -4.46 -5.89
CA LYS A 379 56.07 -4.96 -4.63
C LYS A 379 55.24 -6.10 -4.01
N ASN A 380 53.92 -6.01 -4.06
CA ASN A 380 53.04 -6.80 -3.16
C ASN A 380 52.03 -7.72 -3.86
N VAL A 381 51.98 -7.77 -5.20
CA VAL A 381 50.96 -8.55 -5.94
C VAL A 381 51.61 -9.49 -6.96
N PRO A 382 51.24 -10.80 -7.01
CA PRO A 382 51.70 -11.72 -8.05
C PRO A 382 51.36 -11.23 -9.46
N LYS A 383 52.31 -11.35 -10.40
CA LYS A 383 52.18 -10.85 -11.79
C LYS A 383 50.83 -11.15 -12.47
N PRO A 384 50.25 -12.38 -12.42
CA PRO A 384 49.00 -12.68 -13.11
C PRO A 384 47.84 -11.73 -12.75
N LEU A 385 47.68 -11.44 -11.45
CA LEU A 385 46.62 -10.55 -10.96
C LEU A 385 46.82 -9.08 -11.40
N VAL A 386 48.05 -8.68 -11.71
CA VAL A 386 48.34 -7.35 -12.25
C VAL A 386 47.85 -7.24 -13.70
N ASP A 387 48.08 -8.28 -14.51
CA ASP A 387 47.65 -8.33 -15.91
C ASP A 387 46.12 -8.50 -16.04
N ASP A 388 45.48 -9.23 -15.14
CA ASP A 388 44.02 -9.30 -15.01
C ASP A 388 43.42 -7.92 -14.70
N VAL A 389 43.95 -7.20 -13.69
CA VAL A 389 43.49 -5.83 -13.35
C VAL A 389 43.77 -4.85 -14.49
N LEU A 390 44.90 -4.98 -15.19
CA LEU A 390 45.20 -4.16 -16.38
C LEU A 390 44.26 -4.47 -17.56
N THR A 391 43.64 -5.65 -17.61
CA THR A 391 42.63 -5.98 -18.64
C THR A 391 41.36 -5.12 -18.51
N PHE A 392 41.04 -4.60 -17.32
CA PHE A 392 39.96 -3.63 -17.12
C PHE A 392 40.20 -2.30 -17.85
N ARG A 393 41.44 -1.97 -18.28
CA ARG A 393 41.72 -0.83 -19.19
C ARG A 393 40.96 -0.92 -20.53
N LYS A 394 40.52 -2.12 -20.93
CA LYS A 394 39.81 -2.37 -22.20
C LYS A 394 38.30 -2.15 -22.10
N LEU A 395 37.75 -1.92 -20.90
CA LEU A 395 36.32 -1.68 -20.70
C LEU A 395 35.98 -0.24 -21.10
N ARG A 396 34.98 -0.07 -21.99
CA ARG A 396 34.43 1.25 -22.31
C ARG A 396 33.67 1.82 -21.11
N LEU A 397 33.70 3.14 -20.93
CA LEU A 397 32.99 3.81 -19.84
C LEU A 397 31.46 3.64 -19.93
N ASP A 398 30.91 3.59 -21.15
CA ASP A 398 29.48 3.44 -21.41
C ASP A 398 28.97 2.02 -21.08
N LEU A 399 29.78 0.99 -21.28
CA LEU A 399 29.51 -0.37 -20.80
C LEU A 399 29.37 -0.41 -19.27
N VAL A 400 30.23 0.32 -18.54
CA VAL A 400 30.17 0.35 -17.07
C VAL A 400 29.04 1.25 -16.55
N GLN A 401 28.73 2.36 -17.25
CA GLN A 401 27.51 3.15 -17.01
C GLN A 401 26.25 2.28 -17.18
N ARG A 402 26.19 1.47 -18.23
CA ARG A 402 25.12 0.50 -18.47
C ARG A 402 25.02 -0.50 -17.32
N MET A 403 26.12 -1.13 -16.93
CA MET A 403 26.15 -2.08 -15.80
C MET A 403 25.65 -1.47 -14.47
N LEU A 404 25.88 -0.17 -14.23
CA LEU A 404 25.33 0.53 -13.06
C LEU A 404 23.83 0.83 -13.20
N THR A 405 23.42 1.37 -14.34
CA THR A 405 21.99 1.67 -14.64
C THR A 405 21.13 0.42 -14.58
N GLU A 406 21.61 -0.70 -15.14
CA GLU A 406 20.93 -1.99 -15.13
C GLU A 406 20.86 -2.58 -13.70
N ARG A 407 21.91 -2.43 -12.86
CA ARG A 407 21.88 -2.85 -11.44
C ARG A 407 20.91 -2.03 -10.59
N ILE A 408 20.87 -0.70 -10.77
CA ILE A 408 19.96 0.17 -10.00
C ILE A 408 18.51 -0.13 -10.41
N SER A 409 18.21 -0.17 -11.71
CA SER A 409 16.86 -0.44 -12.21
C SER A 409 16.36 -1.85 -11.85
N THR A 410 17.20 -2.90 -11.93
CA THR A 410 16.81 -4.25 -11.49
C THR A 410 16.56 -4.31 -9.98
N THR A 411 17.35 -3.61 -9.15
CA THR A 411 17.13 -3.54 -7.69
C THR A 411 15.78 -2.87 -7.37
N VAL A 412 15.46 -1.75 -8.03
CA VAL A 412 14.18 -1.04 -7.85
C VAL A 412 12.99 -1.90 -8.29
N VAL A 413 13.10 -2.60 -9.42
CA VAL A 413 12.06 -3.54 -9.89
C VAL A 413 11.91 -4.74 -8.96
N MET A 414 13.00 -5.27 -8.41
CA MET A 414 12.95 -6.39 -7.47
C MET A 414 12.16 -6.04 -6.21
N VAL A 415 12.42 -4.88 -5.61
CA VAL A 415 11.74 -4.43 -4.38
C VAL A 415 10.29 -4.02 -4.66
N ASN A 416 10.08 -3.03 -5.53
CA ASN A 416 8.75 -2.41 -5.71
C ASN A 416 7.79 -3.29 -6.51
N ASP A 417 8.30 -4.08 -7.47
CA ASP A 417 7.48 -4.81 -8.42
C ASP A 417 7.47 -6.32 -8.14
N ILE A 418 8.62 -6.96 -7.93
CA ILE A 418 8.66 -8.42 -7.74
C ILE A 418 8.18 -8.80 -6.33
N PHE A 419 8.83 -8.31 -5.27
CA PHE A 419 8.51 -8.74 -3.90
C PHE A 419 7.08 -8.36 -3.48
N LEU A 420 6.67 -7.09 -3.66
CA LEU A 420 5.32 -6.64 -3.27
C LEU A 420 4.20 -7.37 -4.05
N LYS A 421 4.40 -7.71 -5.33
CA LYS A 421 3.40 -8.47 -6.11
C LYS A 421 3.37 -9.96 -5.74
N GLN A 422 4.47 -10.54 -5.24
CA GLN A 422 4.44 -11.89 -4.67
C GLN A 422 3.72 -11.91 -3.30
N ILE A 423 3.93 -10.91 -2.44
CA ILE A 423 3.18 -10.77 -1.17
C ILE A 423 1.66 -10.68 -1.45
N ARG A 424 1.25 -9.83 -2.40
CA ARG A 424 -0.16 -9.73 -2.85
C ARG A 424 -0.73 -11.08 -3.33
N ARG A 425 0.05 -11.86 -4.10
CA ARG A 425 -0.36 -13.21 -4.54
C ARG A 425 -0.49 -14.20 -3.38
N LEU A 426 0.38 -14.11 -2.36
CA LEU A 426 0.27 -14.94 -1.16
C LEU A 426 -0.97 -14.59 -0.33
N ASN A 427 -1.30 -13.30 -0.20
CA ASN A 427 -2.49 -12.85 0.54
C ASN A 427 -3.79 -13.24 -0.18
N TYR A 428 -3.85 -13.10 -1.52
CA TYR A 428 -4.93 -13.71 -2.32
C TYR A 428 -5.00 -15.24 -2.18
N LYS A 429 -3.85 -15.93 -2.17
CA LYS A 429 -3.82 -17.39 -1.98
C LYS A 429 -4.38 -17.79 -0.61
N PHE A 430 -4.04 -17.05 0.44
CA PHE A 430 -4.55 -17.26 1.79
C PHE A 430 -6.07 -17.03 1.89
N LEU A 431 -6.62 -16.02 1.20
CA LEU A 431 -8.05 -15.76 1.15
C LEU A 431 -8.82 -16.88 0.41
N TYR A 432 -8.40 -17.22 -0.81
CA TYR A 432 -9.19 -18.07 -1.71
C TYR A 432 -8.97 -19.57 -1.56
N PHE A 433 -7.75 -20.02 -1.19
CA PHE A 433 -7.43 -21.45 -1.10
C PHE A 433 -7.62 -22.01 0.33
N LYS A 434 -8.00 -21.18 1.31
CA LYS A 434 -8.41 -21.67 2.64
C LYS A 434 -9.77 -22.37 2.53
N LYS A 435 -9.80 -23.66 2.91
CA LYS A 435 -10.97 -24.54 2.80
C LYS A 435 -12.22 -23.86 3.37
N GLY A 436 -13.27 -23.75 2.55
CA GLY A 436 -14.55 -23.13 2.91
C GLY A 436 -14.71 -21.64 2.56
N ARG A 437 -13.67 -20.94 2.10
CA ARG A 437 -13.75 -19.50 1.76
C ARG A 437 -14.07 -19.17 0.30
N GLU A 438 -14.09 -20.17 -0.59
CA GLU A 438 -14.40 -20.05 -2.03
C GLU A 438 -15.72 -19.31 -2.36
N PHE A 439 -16.71 -19.35 -1.46
CA PHE A 439 -18.02 -18.68 -1.58
C PHE A 439 -18.24 -17.59 -0.53
N LYS A 440 -17.21 -17.24 0.24
CA LYS A 440 -17.22 -16.17 1.25
C LYS A 440 -16.25 -15.02 0.90
N SER A 441 -15.81 -14.93 -0.35
CA SER A 441 -14.75 -13.99 -0.77
C SER A 441 -14.92 -13.54 -2.22
N VAL A 442 -14.95 -12.24 -2.44
CA VAL A 442 -14.99 -11.59 -3.76
C VAL A 442 -13.94 -10.49 -3.83
N THR A 443 -13.50 -10.14 -5.04
CA THR A 443 -12.51 -9.09 -5.27
C THR A 443 -13.04 -8.16 -6.37
N SER A 444 -13.15 -6.88 -6.06
CA SER A 444 -13.45 -5.79 -7.00
C SER A 444 -12.13 -5.07 -7.29
N THR A 445 -11.68 -5.05 -8.55
CA THR A 445 -10.38 -4.44 -8.91
C THR A 445 -10.52 -3.36 -9.97
N VAL A 446 -9.79 -2.24 -9.80
CA VAL A 446 -9.88 -1.05 -10.69
C VAL A 446 -9.59 -1.36 -12.17
N TYR A 447 -8.88 -2.45 -12.47
CA TYR A 447 -8.52 -2.88 -13.82
C TYR A 447 -9.42 -4.00 -14.38
N GLN A 448 -10.48 -4.41 -13.66
CA GLN A 448 -11.31 -5.58 -14.01
C GLN A 448 -12.12 -5.38 -15.30
N LEU A 449 -12.61 -4.15 -15.51
CA LEU A 449 -13.57 -3.81 -16.58
C LEU A 449 -12.98 -2.83 -17.61
N ASN A 450 -11.66 -2.66 -17.65
CA ASN A 450 -11.00 -1.61 -18.44
C ASN A 450 -10.71 -1.96 -19.92
N GLY A 451 -11.25 -3.07 -20.43
CA GLY A 451 -11.06 -3.56 -21.80
C GLY A 451 -9.63 -3.93 -22.23
N ALA A 452 -8.61 -3.56 -21.46
CA ALA A 452 -7.23 -3.52 -21.91
C ALA A 452 -6.64 -4.94 -22.09
N LYS A 453 -6.27 -5.25 -23.34
CA LYS A 453 -5.48 -6.45 -23.66
C LYS A 453 -4.05 -6.25 -23.16
N THR A 454 -3.55 -7.19 -22.35
CA THR A 454 -2.18 -7.17 -21.83
C THR A 454 -1.45 -8.47 -22.15
N VAL A 455 -0.14 -8.55 -21.88
CA VAL A 455 0.65 -9.78 -22.05
C VAL A 455 0.14 -10.96 -21.20
N TYR A 456 -0.65 -10.67 -20.16
CA TYR A 456 -1.34 -11.64 -19.31
C TYR A 456 -2.78 -11.94 -19.81
N GLY A 457 -3.10 -11.60 -21.07
CA GLY A 457 -4.45 -11.64 -21.63
C GLY A 457 -5.27 -10.36 -21.37
N ARG A 458 -6.56 -10.43 -21.72
CA ARG A 458 -7.62 -9.51 -21.29
C ARG A 458 -8.28 -10.10 -20.02
N ALA A 459 -8.90 -9.28 -19.17
CA ALA A 459 -9.73 -9.79 -18.09
C ALA A 459 -10.84 -10.72 -18.63
N ALA A 460 -11.10 -11.83 -17.94
CA ALA A 460 -12.18 -12.74 -18.31
C ALA A 460 -13.52 -12.17 -17.82
N PHE A 461 -14.46 -11.95 -18.74
CA PHE A 461 -15.84 -11.63 -18.40
C PHE A 461 -16.64 -12.93 -18.21
N ASN A 462 -17.62 -12.90 -17.31
CA ASN A 462 -18.54 -14.01 -17.14
C ASN A 462 -19.59 -13.98 -18.26
N ASN A 463 -19.59 -15.02 -19.10
CA ASN A 463 -20.51 -15.14 -20.24
C ASN A 463 -21.98 -15.32 -19.83
N ASP A 464 -22.26 -15.64 -18.56
CA ASP A 464 -23.62 -15.67 -18.00
C ASP A 464 -24.20 -14.24 -17.85
N ILE A 465 -23.35 -13.21 -17.73
CA ILE A 465 -23.77 -11.81 -17.69
C ILE A 465 -23.98 -11.34 -19.14
N THR A 466 -25.22 -11.35 -19.57
CA THR A 466 -25.65 -11.10 -20.97
C THR A 466 -25.21 -9.75 -21.52
N THR A 467 -25.25 -8.71 -20.68
CA THR A 467 -24.84 -7.35 -21.04
C THR A 467 -23.33 -7.19 -20.83
N LYS A 468 -22.56 -7.13 -21.91
CA LYS A 468 -21.11 -6.88 -21.87
C LYS A 468 -20.82 -5.40 -21.58
N PRO A 469 -19.65 -5.07 -20.98
CA PRO A 469 -19.18 -3.69 -20.84
C PRO A 469 -19.25 -2.90 -22.15
N SER A 470 -19.83 -1.70 -22.08
CA SER A 470 -19.81 -0.73 -23.18
C SER A 470 -18.45 -0.03 -23.27
N THR A 471 -18.09 0.46 -24.45
CA THR A 471 -16.83 1.21 -24.65
C THR A 471 -16.73 2.45 -23.75
N LEU A 472 -17.87 3.07 -23.39
CA LEU A 472 -17.92 4.18 -22.45
C LEU A 472 -17.51 3.75 -21.04
N LEU A 473 -18.03 2.60 -20.57
CA LEU A 473 -17.66 2.00 -19.28
C LEU A 473 -16.20 1.54 -19.28
N GLU A 474 -15.73 0.87 -20.34
CA GLU A 474 -14.32 0.46 -20.49
C GLU A 474 -13.36 1.67 -20.45
N ASN A 475 -13.72 2.81 -21.05
CA ASN A 475 -12.92 4.04 -21.05
C ASN A 475 -12.84 4.70 -19.65
N VAL A 476 -13.94 4.72 -18.89
CA VAL A 476 -13.95 5.21 -17.50
C VAL A 476 -13.10 4.30 -16.61
N ALA A 477 -13.26 2.98 -16.74
CA ALA A 477 -12.44 2.00 -16.03
C ALA A 477 -10.95 2.09 -16.40
N LEU A 478 -10.62 2.36 -17.67
CA LEU A 478 -9.25 2.58 -18.11
C LEU A 478 -8.65 3.81 -17.44
N THR A 479 -9.34 4.95 -17.51
CA THR A 479 -8.92 6.23 -16.90
C THR A 479 -8.65 6.10 -15.40
N ALA A 480 -9.56 5.41 -14.69
CA ALA A 480 -9.42 5.06 -13.28
C ALA A 480 -8.19 4.16 -13.04
N SER A 481 -8.05 3.06 -13.81
CA SER A 481 -6.96 2.08 -13.63
C SER A 481 -5.56 2.64 -13.92
N GLU A 482 -5.46 3.64 -14.80
CA GLU A 482 -4.23 4.36 -15.12
C GLU A 482 -3.84 5.44 -14.09
N THR A 483 -4.70 5.74 -13.10
CA THR A 483 -4.41 6.79 -12.11
C THR A 483 -3.13 6.46 -11.34
N PRO A 484 -2.18 7.41 -11.16
CA PRO A 484 -1.02 7.24 -10.31
C PRO A 484 -1.33 6.86 -8.86
N THR A 485 -0.30 6.45 -8.12
CA THR A 485 -0.35 6.32 -6.66
C THR A 485 0.23 7.60 -6.05
N THR A 486 -0.61 8.61 -5.85
CA THR A 486 -0.27 9.92 -5.28
C THR A 486 -1.12 10.24 -4.05
N LEU A 487 -0.71 11.26 -3.29
CA LEU A 487 -1.48 11.90 -2.22
C LEU A 487 -1.79 13.37 -2.58
N TRP A 488 -1.96 13.63 -3.87
CA TRP A 488 -2.30 14.91 -4.48
C TRP A 488 -2.80 14.67 -5.91
N TRP A 489 -3.53 15.63 -6.46
CA TRP A 489 -3.91 15.66 -7.87
C TRP A 489 -2.94 16.51 -8.71
N ASP A 490 -2.56 16.05 -9.91
CA ASP A 490 -1.87 16.89 -10.90
C ASP A 490 -2.81 17.43 -12.00
N LYS A 491 -2.33 18.34 -12.85
CA LYS A 491 -3.13 18.98 -13.91
C LYS A 491 -3.72 17.97 -14.90
N THR A 492 -3.06 16.84 -15.12
CA THR A 492 -3.53 15.71 -15.93
C THR A 492 -4.64 14.96 -15.22
N ASP A 493 -4.58 14.83 -13.89
CA ASP A 493 -5.63 14.15 -13.11
C ASP A 493 -6.92 14.96 -13.07
N ILE A 494 -6.80 16.28 -12.88
CA ILE A 494 -7.92 17.24 -12.97
C ILE A 494 -8.54 17.17 -14.38
N ALA A 495 -7.72 17.34 -15.43
CA ALA A 495 -8.19 17.33 -16.82
C ALA A 495 -8.77 15.98 -17.29
N LYS A 496 -8.43 14.86 -16.62
CA LYS A 496 -9.02 13.53 -16.87
C LYS A 496 -10.22 13.20 -15.96
N GLY A 497 -10.64 14.11 -15.07
CA GLY A 497 -11.73 13.84 -14.11
C GLY A 497 -11.44 12.61 -13.23
N ARG A 498 -10.19 12.40 -12.81
CA ARG A 498 -9.77 11.12 -12.22
C ARG A 498 -10.46 10.77 -10.90
N MET A 499 -10.81 11.77 -10.09
CA MET A 499 -11.61 11.56 -8.88
C MET A 499 -12.98 10.92 -9.20
N ASP A 500 -13.77 11.53 -10.09
CA ASP A 500 -15.09 11.03 -10.46
C ASP A 500 -15.03 9.67 -11.16
N THR A 501 -14.10 9.49 -12.10
CA THR A 501 -13.94 8.22 -12.82
C THR A 501 -13.50 7.08 -11.90
N LEU A 502 -12.75 7.36 -10.82
CA LEU A 502 -12.44 6.37 -9.78
C LEU A 502 -13.67 5.97 -8.95
N ILE A 503 -14.50 6.93 -8.56
CA ILE A 503 -15.74 6.68 -7.82
C ILE A 503 -16.69 5.85 -8.68
N ALA A 504 -16.95 6.27 -9.92
CA ALA A 504 -17.75 5.53 -10.91
C ALA A 504 -17.22 4.10 -11.12
N CYS A 505 -15.89 3.95 -11.29
CA CYS A 505 -15.27 2.64 -11.46
C CYS A 505 -15.44 1.74 -10.22
N GLY A 506 -15.34 2.28 -9.01
CA GLY A 506 -15.65 1.56 -7.77
C GLY A 506 -17.11 1.10 -7.73
N GLN A 507 -18.04 1.94 -8.19
CA GLN A 507 -19.47 1.64 -8.22
C GLN A 507 -19.79 0.50 -9.21
N PHE A 508 -19.51 0.68 -10.51
CA PHE A 508 -19.89 -0.31 -11.52
C PHE A 508 -19.07 -1.61 -11.43
N THR A 509 -17.83 -1.58 -10.93
CA THR A 509 -17.05 -2.82 -10.70
C THR A 509 -17.60 -3.61 -9.53
N THR A 510 -18.14 -2.94 -8.50
CA THR A 510 -18.85 -3.59 -7.40
C THR A 510 -20.16 -4.21 -7.90
N CYS A 511 -20.95 -3.49 -8.70
CA CYS A 511 -22.16 -4.00 -9.36
C CYS A 511 -21.88 -5.32 -10.10
N TYR A 512 -20.92 -5.31 -11.04
CA TYR A 512 -20.51 -6.49 -11.79
C TYR A 512 -20.01 -7.64 -10.89
N THR A 513 -19.18 -7.33 -9.88
CA THR A 513 -18.58 -8.35 -9.00
C THR A 513 -19.63 -9.03 -8.11
N LEU A 514 -20.68 -8.30 -7.71
CA LEU A 514 -21.82 -8.88 -6.98
C LEU A 514 -22.67 -9.77 -7.89
N MET A 515 -22.90 -9.40 -9.16
CA MET A 515 -23.59 -10.26 -10.14
C MET A 515 -22.84 -11.58 -10.38
N ASP A 516 -21.54 -11.51 -10.66
CA ASP A 516 -20.68 -12.69 -10.89
C ASP A 516 -20.66 -13.63 -9.67
N TYR A 517 -20.58 -13.06 -8.47
CA TYR A 517 -20.66 -13.81 -7.22
C TYR A 517 -22.01 -14.51 -7.04
N ILE A 518 -23.13 -13.84 -7.33
CA ILE A 518 -24.48 -14.44 -7.25
C ILE A 518 -24.63 -15.58 -8.25
N ILE A 519 -24.13 -15.43 -9.47
CA ILE A 519 -24.12 -16.50 -10.49
C ILE A 519 -23.30 -17.69 -9.98
N LYS A 520 -22.11 -17.44 -9.39
CA LYS A 520 -21.26 -18.48 -8.80
C LYS A 520 -21.95 -19.23 -7.64
N LEU A 521 -22.64 -18.52 -6.75
CA LEU A 521 -23.45 -19.12 -5.68
C LEU A 521 -24.56 -20.00 -6.26
N THR A 522 -25.38 -19.43 -7.15
CA THR A 522 -26.58 -20.06 -7.72
C THR A 522 -26.25 -21.26 -8.60
N LYS A 523 -25.08 -21.26 -9.26
CA LYS A 523 -24.57 -22.44 -9.96
C LYS A 523 -24.09 -23.52 -8.98
N ASN A 524 -23.37 -23.17 -7.90
CA ASN A 524 -22.90 -24.19 -6.96
C ASN A 524 -24.02 -24.83 -6.14
N SER A 525 -25.05 -24.08 -5.74
CA SER A 525 -26.20 -24.60 -4.97
C SER A 525 -27.10 -25.56 -5.74
N LYS A 526 -26.91 -25.69 -7.07
CA LYS A 526 -27.64 -26.61 -7.95
C LYS A 526 -26.86 -27.86 -8.34
N LEU A 527 -25.63 -28.04 -7.84
CA LEU A 527 -24.83 -29.25 -8.08
C LEU A 527 -25.13 -30.32 -7.03
N GLU A 528 -25.21 -31.58 -7.44
CA GLU A 528 -25.34 -32.75 -6.55
C GLU A 528 -24.25 -32.74 -5.45
N ASN A 529 -23.02 -32.42 -5.84
CA ASN A 529 -21.86 -32.26 -4.95
C ASN A 529 -21.68 -30.81 -4.47
N SER A 530 -22.76 -30.16 -4.02
CA SER A 530 -22.68 -28.76 -3.58
C SER A 530 -21.80 -28.56 -2.34
N LYS A 531 -21.07 -27.44 -2.33
CA LYS A 531 -20.20 -27.05 -1.20
C LYS A 531 -20.96 -26.20 -0.18
N ILE A 532 -22.02 -25.52 -0.61
CA ILE A 532 -22.91 -24.64 0.17
C ILE A 532 -24.31 -25.24 0.24
N GLU A 533 -25.14 -24.69 1.11
CA GLU A 533 -26.55 -25.05 1.29
C GLU A 533 -27.30 -23.73 1.42
N LEU A 534 -28.31 -23.49 0.57
CA LEU A 534 -29.05 -22.23 0.51
C LEU A 534 -30.55 -22.52 0.66
N SER A 535 -31.21 -21.81 1.58
CA SER A 535 -32.67 -21.92 1.73
C SER A 535 -33.40 -21.25 0.57
N GLU A 536 -34.65 -21.64 0.33
CA GLU A 536 -35.51 -21.03 -0.71
C GLU A 536 -35.67 -19.52 -0.50
N ALA A 537 -35.77 -19.07 0.75
CA ALA A 537 -35.77 -17.65 1.11
C ALA A 537 -34.48 -16.94 0.70
N ALA A 538 -33.31 -17.53 1.02
CA ALA A 538 -32.03 -16.96 0.61
C ALA A 538 -31.88 -16.90 -0.92
N LEU A 539 -32.32 -17.95 -1.64
CA LEU A 539 -32.33 -17.96 -3.12
C LEU A 539 -33.24 -16.85 -3.68
N LYS A 540 -34.42 -16.63 -3.10
CA LYS A 540 -35.34 -15.55 -3.48
C LYS A 540 -34.76 -14.16 -3.25
N ASP A 541 -34.13 -13.92 -2.10
CA ASP A 541 -33.51 -12.63 -1.77
C ASP A 541 -32.31 -12.33 -2.70
N ILE A 542 -31.57 -13.38 -3.08
CA ILE A 542 -30.42 -13.30 -3.98
C ILE A 542 -30.85 -13.05 -5.44
N ASP A 543 -31.94 -13.67 -5.90
CA ASP A 543 -32.55 -13.40 -7.21
C ASP A 543 -33.11 -11.97 -7.31
N ALA A 544 -33.75 -11.47 -6.24
CA ALA A 544 -34.19 -10.07 -6.16
C ALA A 544 -33.01 -9.09 -6.23
N LEU A 545 -31.93 -9.35 -5.48
CA LEU A 545 -30.69 -8.56 -5.56
C LEU A 545 -30.05 -8.63 -6.95
N TYR A 546 -30.00 -9.80 -7.59
CA TYR A 546 -29.47 -9.94 -8.95
C TYR A 546 -30.24 -9.10 -9.97
N LYS A 547 -31.58 -9.06 -9.87
CA LYS A 547 -32.42 -8.25 -10.76
C LYS A 547 -32.19 -6.74 -10.57
N ALA A 548 -31.99 -6.28 -9.34
CA ALA A 548 -31.62 -4.90 -9.05
C ALA A 548 -30.22 -4.55 -9.61
N LEU A 549 -29.23 -5.43 -9.38
CA LEU A 549 -27.89 -5.30 -9.94
C LEU A 549 -27.88 -5.29 -11.48
N GLU A 550 -28.69 -6.13 -12.14
CA GLU A 550 -28.77 -6.17 -13.61
C GLU A 550 -29.42 -4.90 -14.19
N ALA A 551 -30.36 -4.27 -13.46
CA ALA A 551 -30.94 -2.99 -13.85
C ALA A 551 -29.91 -1.85 -13.73
N ASP A 552 -29.21 -1.75 -12.60
CA ASP A 552 -28.10 -0.80 -12.42
C ASP A 552 -26.97 -1.03 -13.43
N TRP A 553 -26.62 -2.29 -13.72
CA TRP A 553 -25.60 -2.64 -14.72
C TRP A 553 -25.98 -2.16 -16.12
N LYS A 554 -27.24 -2.29 -16.53
CA LYS A 554 -27.73 -1.73 -17.80
C LYS A 554 -27.62 -0.20 -17.82
N GLN A 555 -27.91 0.47 -16.69
CA GLN A 555 -27.75 1.92 -16.58
C GLN A 555 -26.28 2.35 -16.62
N PHE A 556 -25.37 1.70 -15.88
CA PHE A 556 -23.92 1.97 -15.95
C PHE A 556 -23.33 1.78 -17.36
N ASN A 557 -23.87 0.86 -18.15
CA ASN A 557 -23.43 0.66 -19.53
C ASN A 557 -23.91 1.76 -20.50
N LYS A 558 -25.03 2.43 -20.18
CA LYS A 558 -25.53 3.61 -20.89
C LYS A 558 -24.82 4.89 -20.45
N ASP A 559 -24.60 5.02 -19.14
CA ASP A 559 -23.98 6.17 -18.46
C ASP A 559 -23.26 5.66 -17.20
N PRO A 560 -21.92 5.54 -17.22
CA PRO A 560 -21.15 5.07 -16.07
C PRO A 560 -21.12 6.06 -14.89
N MET A 561 -21.45 7.33 -15.12
CA MET A 561 -21.25 8.43 -14.17
C MET A 561 -22.51 8.72 -13.33
N PHE A 562 -23.69 8.25 -13.78
CA PHE A 562 -25.00 8.59 -13.22
C PHE A 562 -25.11 8.59 -11.69
N HIS A 563 -24.45 7.66 -11.00
CA HIS A 563 -24.55 7.52 -9.54
C HIS A 563 -23.54 8.39 -8.77
N VAL A 564 -22.35 8.67 -9.32
CA VAL A 564 -21.46 9.70 -8.75
C VAL A 564 -22.01 11.11 -9.02
N GLU A 565 -22.63 11.36 -10.17
CA GLU A 565 -23.32 12.63 -10.45
C GLU A 565 -24.58 12.85 -9.61
N ALA A 566 -25.24 11.78 -9.16
CA ALA A 566 -26.38 11.87 -8.23
C ALA A 566 -25.91 12.27 -6.82
N LEU A 567 -24.80 11.72 -6.33
CA LEU A 567 -24.26 11.97 -4.98
C LEU A 567 -23.49 13.30 -4.85
N LYS A 568 -23.27 14.02 -5.96
CA LYS A 568 -22.64 15.36 -6.01
C LYS A 568 -23.66 16.51 -6.02
N LYS A 569 -24.95 16.17 -5.92
CA LYS A 569 -26.08 17.11 -5.81
C LYS A 569 -26.61 17.10 -4.38
#